data_AF-A0A499FTG6-F1
#
_entry.id   AF-A0A499FTG6-F1
#
_cell.length_a   1.000
_cell.length_b   1.000
_cell.length_c   1.000
_cell.angle_alpha   90.00
_cell.angle_beta   90.00
_cell.angle_gamma   90.00
#
_symmetry.space_group_name_H-M   'P 1'
#
loop_
_entity.id
_entity.type
_entity.pdbx_description
1 polymer ?
#
loop_
_entity_poly.entity_id
_entity_poly.type
_entity_poly.pdbx_seq_one_letter_code
_entity_poly.pdbx_strand_id
1 'polypeptide(L)'
;MGLPTFLNFNKNIQKHAMAVGIILTLYTIFTLLIGVAWLIEIKEQATLYKLDFRVDLTGIRTINPRTAGFWEKEGFLVMGIGFAILAVLYWITYLMRQRLLLAVFIGLMVIIVTLNIIGMVAAGLKLKFVLACVVMFGLPVNVYMLVVALQLHKSKFIFTTRQQG
;
A
#
# COMPACT_ATOMS: atom_id res chain seq x y z
N MET A 1 -20.20 -0.55 -22.88
CA MET A 1 -20.51 0.77 -22.31
C MET A 1 -19.19 1.50 -22.05
N GLY A 2 -19.02 2.73 -22.57
CA GLY A 2 -17.81 3.52 -22.31
C GLY A 2 -17.74 3.97 -20.85
N LEU A 3 -16.54 4.21 -20.30
CA LEU A 3 -16.44 4.80 -18.96
C LEU A 3 -17.12 6.18 -18.97
N PRO A 4 -17.79 6.57 -17.86
CA PRO A 4 -18.37 7.89 -17.75
C PRO A 4 -17.29 8.97 -17.88
N THR A 5 -17.67 10.13 -18.42
CA THR A 5 -16.74 11.16 -18.91
C THR A 5 -15.74 11.65 -17.85
N PHE A 6 -16.13 11.64 -16.57
CA PHE A 6 -15.28 12.01 -15.44
C PHE A 6 -14.25 10.95 -15.04
N LEU A 7 -14.45 9.69 -15.44
CA LEU A 7 -13.47 8.61 -15.26
C LEU A 7 -12.62 8.40 -16.52
N ASN A 8 -12.81 9.16 -17.60
CA ASN A 8 -12.05 9.00 -18.84
C ASN A 8 -10.79 9.88 -18.86
N PHE A 9 -9.64 9.30 -18.56
CA PHE A 9 -8.34 9.98 -18.48
C PHE A 9 -7.56 9.92 -19.80
N ASN A 10 -8.15 9.40 -20.88
CA ASN A 10 -7.45 9.12 -22.14
C ASN A 10 -6.79 10.36 -22.76
N LYS A 11 -7.40 11.55 -22.61
CA LYS A 11 -6.89 12.82 -23.15
C LYS A 11 -5.56 13.27 -22.50
N ASN A 12 -5.22 12.77 -21.32
CA ASN A 12 -4.01 13.16 -20.60
C ASN A 12 -3.39 12.00 -19.79
N ILE A 13 -3.50 10.78 -20.32
CA ILE A 13 -3.21 9.54 -19.60
C ILE A 13 -1.79 9.49 -19.06
N GLN A 14 -0.83 10.14 -19.72
CA GLN A 14 0.56 10.24 -19.27
C GLN A 14 0.71 11.00 -17.94
N LYS A 15 0.00 12.13 -17.77
CA LYS A 15 0.04 12.86 -16.50
C LYS A 15 -0.63 12.08 -15.37
N HIS A 16 -1.73 11.40 -15.66
CA HIS A 16 -2.41 10.55 -14.69
C HIS A 16 -1.56 9.34 -14.31
N ALA A 17 -0.88 8.69 -15.27
CA ALA A 17 0.04 7.59 -14.99
C ALA A 17 1.24 8.06 -14.14
N MET A 18 1.82 9.22 -14.46
CA MET A 18 2.87 9.81 -13.62
C MET A 18 2.36 10.12 -12.19
N ALA A 19 1.14 10.64 -12.07
CA ALA A 19 0.52 10.90 -10.77
C ALA A 19 0.31 9.61 -9.95
N VAL A 20 -0.09 8.50 -10.60
CA VAL A 20 -0.19 7.18 -9.94
C VAL A 20 1.17 6.74 -9.40
N GLY A 21 2.24 6.87 -10.18
CA GLY A 21 3.60 6.55 -9.71
C GLY A 21 4.03 7.39 -8.52
N ILE A 22 3.73 8.69 -8.52
CA ILE A 22 4.01 9.59 -7.40
C ILE A 22 3.23 9.19 -6.15
N ILE A 23 1.92 8.95 -6.28
CA ILE A 23 1.05 8.51 -5.19
C ILE A 23 1.60 7.21 -4.57
N LEU A 24 1.92 6.21 -5.41
CA LEU A 24 2.44 4.92 -4.95
C LEU A 24 3.78 5.08 -4.21
N THR A 25 4.64 5.99 -4.68
CA THR A 25 5.93 6.29 -4.02
C THR A 25 5.72 6.97 -2.66
N LEU A 26 4.79 7.93 -2.57
CA LEU A 26 4.44 8.56 -1.30
C LEU A 26 3.86 7.55 -0.31
N TYR A 27 2.96 6.67 -0.76
CA TYR A 27 2.42 5.58 0.06
C TYR A 27 3.55 4.73 0.64
N THR A 28 4.48 4.27 -0.21
CA THR A 28 5.66 3.51 0.23
C THR A 28 6.47 4.24 1.30
N ILE A 29 6.79 5.52 1.07
CA ILE A 29 7.59 6.32 2.01
C ILE A 29 6.87 6.43 3.36
N PHE A 30 5.58 6.78 3.37
CA PHE A 30 4.81 6.90 4.60
C PHE A 30 4.70 5.56 5.34
N THR A 31 4.40 4.47 4.63
CA THR A 31 4.26 3.15 5.26
C THR A 31 5.60 2.65 5.83
N LEU A 32 6.72 2.90 5.13
CA LEU A 32 8.05 2.56 5.65
C LEU A 32 8.45 3.41 6.85
N LEU A 33 8.22 4.73 6.81
CA LEU A 33 8.53 5.62 7.94
C LEU A 33 7.77 5.21 9.20
N ILE A 34 6.46 4.92 9.05
CA ILE A 34 5.64 4.38 10.13
C ILE A 34 6.24 3.04 10.58
N GLY A 35 6.41 2.07 9.68
CA GLY A 35 6.94 0.75 10.02
C GLY A 35 8.28 0.80 10.77
N VAL A 36 9.21 1.66 10.36
CA VAL A 36 10.50 1.87 11.03
C VAL A 36 10.33 2.51 12.39
N ALA A 37 9.49 3.55 12.53
CA ALA A 37 9.23 4.20 13.81
C ALA A 37 8.65 3.21 14.84
N TRP A 38 7.69 2.37 14.43
CA TRP A 38 7.12 1.33 15.28
C TRP A 38 8.13 0.22 15.61
N LEU A 39 9.02 -0.14 14.69
CA LEU A 39 10.10 -1.11 14.95
C LEU A 39 11.09 -0.60 16.00
N ILE A 40 11.46 0.69 15.92
CA ILE A 40 12.34 1.34 16.91
C ILE A 40 11.67 1.30 18.29
N GLU A 41 10.39 1.67 18.38
CA GLU A 41 9.62 1.64 19.63
C GLU A 41 9.57 0.22 20.23
N ILE A 42 9.36 -0.82 19.41
CA ILE A 42 9.40 -2.22 19.86
C ILE A 42 10.78 -2.58 20.43
N LYS A 43 11.85 -2.19 19.73
CA LYS A 43 13.21 -2.50 20.15
C LYS A 43 13.56 -1.81 21.48
N GLU A 44 13.09 -0.59 21.67
CA GLU A 44 13.25 0.16 22.92
C GLU A 44 12.49 -0.51 24.08
N GLN A 45 11.22 -0.86 23.87
CA GLN A 45 10.42 -1.59 24.86
C GLN A 45 11.00 -2.97 25.20
N ALA A 46 11.51 -3.70 24.20
CA ALA A 46 12.16 -5.00 24.41
C ALA A 46 13.47 -4.87 25.22
N THR A 47 14.20 -3.78 25.05
CA THR A 47 15.44 -3.50 25.79
C THR A 47 15.14 -3.14 27.25
N LEU A 48 14.11 -2.32 27.48
CA LEU A 48 13.63 -1.97 28.82
C LEU A 48 13.13 -3.21 29.60
N TYR A 49 12.35 -4.08 28.95
CA TYR A 49 11.90 -5.34 29.54
C TYR A 49 13.03 -6.34 29.79
N LYS A 50 14.11 -6.32 29.00
CA LYS A 50 15.27 -7.19 29.24
C LYS A 50 16.09 -6.75 30.46
N LEU A 51 16.07 -5.45 30.78
CA LEU A 51 16.60 -4.90 32.02
C LEU A 51 15.70 -5.28 33.21
N ASP A 52 14.38 -5.14 33.08
CA ASP A 52 13.41 -5.49 34.12
C ASP A 52 13.39 -6.99 34.43
N PHE A 53 13.46 -7.84 33.38
CA PHE A 53 13.54 -9.30 33.52
C PHE A 53 14.86 -9.77 34.14
N ARG A 54 15.95 -8.99 34.04
CA ARG A 54 17.19 -9.26 34.79
C ARG A 54 17.05 -8.95 36.27
N VAL A 55 16.17 -8.03 36.65
CA VAL A 55 15.86 -7.67 38.03
C VAL A 55 14.84 -8.65 38.64
N ASP A 56 13.93 -9.19 37.83
CA ASP A 56 12.78 -10.01 38.28
C ASP A 56 13.02 -11.54 38.27
N LEU A 57 14.27 -11.99 38.16
CA LEU A 57 14.65 -13.43 38.22
C LEU A 57 14.42 -14.09 39.59
N THR A 58 13.84 -13.38 40.57
CA THR A 58 13.44 -13.94 41.87
C THR A 58 11.97 -14.36 41.97
N GLY A 59 11.12 -14.13 40.96
CA GLY A 59 9.68 -14.34 41.13
C GLY A 59 8.90 -14.71 39.87
N ILE A 60 8.62 -16.01 39.73
CA ILE A 60 7.40 -16.56 39.10
C ILE A 60 7.16 -16.19 37.62
N ARG A 61 7.54 -17.14 36.78
CA ARG A 61 7.17 -17.30 35.37
C ARG A 61 5.64 -17.18 35.16
N THR A 62 5.17 -16.03 34.69
CA THR A 62 3.86 -15.90 34.06
C THR A 62 4.04 -15.65 32.56
N ILE A 63 3.51 -16.57 31.76
CA ILE A 63 3.51 -16.49 30.29
C ILE A 63 2.45 -15.44 29.91
N ASN A 64 2.91 -14.23 29.59
CA ASN A 64 2.06 -13.09 29.27
C ASN A 64 1.47 -13.23 27.84
N PRO A 65 0.22 -12.80 27.56
CA PRO A 65 -0.50 -12.99 26.30
C PRO A 65 -0.04 -12.02 25.20
N ARG A 66 1.28 -11.96 24.96
CA ARG A 66 1.96 -10.97 24.10
C ARG A 66 1.86 -11.26 22.59
N THR A 67 1.31 -12.40 22.21
CA THR A 67 1.18 -12.79 20.79
C THR A 67 0.15 -12.00 20.01
N ALA A 68 -0.77 -11.26 20.65
CA ALA A 68 -1.80 -10.51 19.94
C ALA A 68 -1.30 -9.18 19.34
N GLY A 69 -0.35 -8.48 19.99
CA GLY A 69 0.13 -7.16 19.55
C GLY A 69 1.39 -7.20 18.65
N PHE A 70 2.10 -8.32 18.60
CA PHE A 70 3.33 -8.48 17.81
C PHE A 70 3.06 -8.44 16.30
N TRP A 71 1.97 -9.10 15.85
CA TRP A 71 1.56 -9.11 14.44
C TRP A 71 1.03 -7.77 13.94
N GLU A 72 0.48 -6.92 14.83
CA GLU A 72 -0.06 -5.61 14.44
C GLU A 72 1.06 -4.60 14.10
N LYS A 73 2.24 -4.71 14.74
CA LYS A 73 3.35 -3.78 14.55
C LYS A 73 4.34 -4.22 13.44
N GLU A 74 4.64 -5.52 13.32
CA GLU A 74 5.51 -6.01 12.23
C GLU A 74 4.81 -5.99 10.86
N GLY A 75 3.47 -6.05 10.85
CA GLY A 75 2.67 -6.01 9.63
C GLY A 75 2.86 -4.74 8.80
N PHE A 76 3.12 -3.58 9.43
CA PHE A 76 3.36 -2.32 8.71
C PHE A 76 4.67 -2.33 7.92
N LEU A 77 5.72 -2.95 8.46
CA LEU A 77 7.01 -3.06 7.78
C LEU A 77 6.93 -3.99 6.57
N VAL A 78 6.30 -5.15 6.73
CA VAL A 78 6.05 -6.10 5.63
C VAL A 78 5.20 -5.44 4.54
N MET A 79 4.16 -4.71 4.93
CA MET A 79 3.32 -3.96 4.00
C MET A 79 4.09 -2.85 3.27
N GLY A 80 4.96 -2.11 3.98
CA GLY A 80 5.82 -1.09 3.39
C GLY A 80 6.80 -1.65 2.36
N ILE A 81 7.41 -2.81 2.63
CA ILE A 81 8.26 -3.53 1.67
C ILE A 81 7.44 -3.95 0.44
N GLY A 82 6.22 -4.47 0.64
CA GLY A 82 5.31 -4.80 -0.45
C GLY A 82 5.00 -3.60 -1.36
N PHE A 83 4.69 -2.44 -0.76
CA PHE A 83 4.47 -1.20 -1.51
C PHE A 83 5.73 -0.71 -2.22
N ALA A 84 6.92 -0.88 -1.64
CA ALA A 84 8.18 -0.56 -2.30
C ALA A 84 8.40 -1.38 -3.58
N ILE A 85 8.16 -2.69 -3.50
CA ILE A 85 8.24 -3.59 -4.66
C ILE A 85 7.23 -3.16 -5.74
N LEU A 86 5.99 -2.86 -5.35
CA LEU A 86 4.97 -2.38 -6.28
C LEU A 86 5.34 -1.05 -6.93
N ALA A 87 5.90 -0.11 -6.17
CA ALA A 87 6.36 1.18 -6.68
C ALA A 87 7.46 1.00 -7.72
N VAL A 88 8.46 0.17 -7.42
CA VAL A 88 9.55 -0.12 -8.34
C VAL A 88 9.03 -0.81 -9.60
N LEU A 89 8.19 -1.85 -9.46
CA LEU A 89 7.57 -2.53 -10.60
C LEU A 89 6.77 -1.55 -11.46
N TYR A 90 6.00 -0.65 -10.85
CA TYR A 90 5.22 0.36 -11.57
C TYR A 90 6.12 1.32 -12.35
N TRP A 91 7.18 1.84 -11.73
CA TRP A 91 8.13 2.74 -12.39
C TRP A 91 8.87 2.06 -13.53
N ILE A 92 9.31 0.81 -13.36
CA ILE A 92 9.92 0.01 -14.42
C ILE A 92 8.93 -0.17 -15.58
N THR A 93 7.68 -0.50 -15.27
CA THR A 93 6.62 -0.66 -16.26
C THR A 93 6.37 0.64 -17.04
N TYR A 94 6.35 1.78 -16.33
CA TYR A 94 6.14 3.09 -16.91
C TYR A 94 7.30 3.51 -17.82
N LEU A 95 8.55 3.30 -17.39
CA LEU A 95 9.76 3.68 -18.12
C LEU A 95 10.04 2.75 -19.30
N MET A 96 10.00 1.44 -19.10
CA MET A 96 10.29 0.44 -20.14
C MET A 96 9.08 0.10 -21.02
N ARG A 97 7.90 0.67 -20.72
CA ARG A 97 6.64 0.48 -21.48
C ARG A 97 6.28 -0.98 -21.75
N GLN A 98 6.58 -1.87 -20.79
CA GLN A 98 6.31 -3.30 -20.95
C GLN A 98 4.86 -3.63 -20.58
N ARG A 99 4.12 -4.20 -21.52
CA ARG A 99 2.69 -4.56 -21.31
C ARG A 99 2.48 -5.68 -20.31
N LEU A 100 3.37 -6.67 -20.27
CA LEU A 100 3.24 -7.82 -19.35
C LEU A 100 3.34 -7.36 -17.89
N LEU A 101 4.31 -6.50 -17.57
CA LEU A 101 4.44 -5.94 -16.23
C LEU A 101 3.25 -5.06 -15.85
N LEU A 102 2.65 -4.33 -16.80
CA LEU A 102 1.42 -3.57 -16.54
C LEU A 102 0.23 -4.48 -16.24
N ALA A 103 0.09 -5.61 -16.93
CA ALA A 103 -0.96 -6.58 -16.66
C ALA A 103 -0.79 -7.22 -15.27
N VAL A 104 0.45 -7.58 -14.91
CA VAL A 104 0.79 -8.08 -13.55
C VAL A 104 0.45 -7.02 -12.49
N PHE A 105 0.81 -5.76 -12.73
CA PHE A 105 0.48 -4.65 -11.82
C PHE A 105 -1.03 -4.47 -11.64
N ILE A 106 -1.82 -4.50 -12.73
CA ILE A 106 -3.28 -4.44 -12.66
C ILE A 106 -3.83 -5.60 -11.82
N GLY A 107 -3.32 -6.82 -12.03
CA GLY A 107 -3.72 -7.99 -11.25
C GLY A 107 -3.46 -7.81 -9.75
N LEU A 108 -2.26 -7.33 -9.38
CA LEU A 108 -1.91 -7.05 -7.98
C LEU A 108 -2.80 -5.97 -7.37
N MET A 109 -3.12 -4.90 -8.12
CA MET A 109 -4.01 -3.84 -7.66
C MET A 109 -5.44 -4.33 -7.39
N VAL A 110 -5.95 -5.27 -8.19
CA VAL A 110 -7.27 -5.90 -7.93
C VAL A 110 -7.25 -6.69 -6.61
N ILE A 111 -6.16 -7.41 -6.33
CA ILE A 111 -6.00 -8.14 -5.06
C ILE A 111 -5.98 -7.14 -3.88
N ILE A 112 -5.23 -6.05 -3.99
CA ILE A 112 -5.14 -5.02 -2.95
C ILE A 112 -6.50 -4.36 -2.68
N VAL A 113 -7.25 -4.02 -3.74
CA VAL A 113 -8.61 -3.47 -3.60
C VAL A 113 -9.53 -4.46 -2.90
N THR A 114 -9.45 -5.75 -3.25
CA THR A 114 -10.25 -6.80 -2.59
C THR A 114 -9.89 -6.93 -1.11
N LEU A 115 -8.59 -6.94 -0.77
CA LEU A 115 -8.13 -6.96 0.62
C LEU A 115 -8.60 -5.73 1.41
N ASN A 116 -8.62 -4.54 0.80
CA ASN A 116 -9.16 -3.33 1.44
C ASN A 116 -10.66 -3.45 1.73
N ILE A 117 -11.45 -4.03 0.82
CA ILE A 117 -12.89 -4.25 1.05
C ILE A 117 -13.10 -5.23 2.21
N ILE A 118 -12.36 -6.34 2.23
CA ILE A 118 -12.38 -7.30 3.35
C ILE A 118 -11.97 -6.60 4.66
N GLY A 119 -10.93 -5.77 4.61
CA GLY A 119 -10.45 -4.98 5.74
C GLY A 119 -11.52 -4.02 6.29
N MET A 120 -12.28 -3.33 5.43
CA MET A 120 -13.40 -2.49 5.86
C MET A 120 -14.49 -3.31 6.55
N VAL A 121 -14.88 -4.46 5.98
CA VAL A 121 -15.89 -5.34 6.57
C VAL A 121 -15.45 -5.83 7.95
N ALA A 122 -14.20 -6.26 8.07
CA ALA A 122 -13.62 -6.70 9.34
C ALA A 122 -13.50 -5.58 10.39
N ALA A 123 -13.14 -4.36 9.97
CA ALA A 123 -13.05 -3.20 10.85
C ALA A 123 -14.44 -2.73 11.35
N GLY A 124 -15.45 -2.80 10.48
CA GLY A 124 -16.85 -2.52 10.82
C GLY A 124 -17.39 -3.52 11.84
N LEU A 125 -17.10 -4.82 11.67
CA LEU A 125 -17.45 -5.89 12.61
C LEU A 125 -16.81 -5.70 13.99
N LYS A 126 -15.58 -5.16 14.05
CA LYS A 126 -14.85 -4.92 15.31
C LYS A 126 -15.10 -3.53 15.91
N LEU A 127 -16.03 -2.72 15.39
CA LEU A 127 -16.33 -1.35 15.84
C LEU A 127 -15.10 -0.42 15.92
N LYS A 128 -14.03 -0.72 15.17
CA LYS A 128 -12.82 0.12 15.10
C LYS A 128 -13.03 1.22 14.06
N PHE A 129 -13.87 2.21 14.40
CA PHE A 129 -14.30 3.30 13.52
C PHE A 129 -13.12 4.04 12.87
N VAL A 130 -12.08 4.37 13.64
CA VAL A 130 -10.89 5.07 13.15
C VAL A 130 -10.16 4.26 12.07
N LEU A 131 -10.06 2.93 12.24
CA LEU A 131 -9.44 2.05 11.26
C LEU A 131 -10.29 1.95 9.98
N ALA A 132 -11.62 1.87 10.14
CA ALA A 132 -12.54 1.87 9.00
C ALA A 132 -12.45 3.18 8.19
N CYS A 133 -12.29 4.33 8.84
CA CYS A 133 -12.07 5.62 8.17
C CYS A 133 -10.77 5.65 7.38
N VAL A 134 -9.66 5.18 7.95
CA VAL A 134 -8.35 5.12 7.25
C VAL A 134 -8.43 4.23 6.00
N VAL A 135 -9.09 3.07 6.11
CA VAL A 135 -9.29 2.16 4.97
C VAL A 135 -10.24 2.77 3.93
N MET A 136 -11.27 3.51 4.36
CA MET A 136 -12.17 4.23 3.46
C MET A 136 -11.45 5.29 2.62
N PHE A 137 -10.45 5.99 3.16
CA PHE A 137 -9.66 6.95 2.37
C PHE A 137 -8.70 6.26 1.38
N GLY A 138 -8.18 5.08 1.72
CA GLY A 138 -7.30 4.32 0.83
C GLY A 138 -8.02 3.72 -0.39
N LEU A 139 -9.32 3.43 -0.28
CA LEU A 139 -10.07 2.75 -1.35
C LEU A 139 -10.26 3.61 -2.61
N PRO A 140 -10.70 4.89 -2.54
CA PRO A 140 -10.78 5.79 -3.70
C PRO A 140 -9.43 5.94 -4.42
N VAL A 141 -8.33 6.02 -3.66
CA VAL A 141 -6.98 6.15 -4.21
C VAL A 141 -6.57 4.89 -4.96
N ASN A 142 -6.79 3.71 -4.37
CA ASN A 142 -6.49 2.43 -5.02
C ASN A 142 -7.36 2.19 -6.26
N VAL A 143 -8.64 2.56 -6.22
CA VAL A 143 -9.56 2.50 -7.37
C VAL A 143 -9.12 3.46 -8.48
N TYR A 144 -8.73 4.69 -8.14
CA TYR A 144 -8.18 5.64 -9.10
C TYR A 144 -6.95 5.08 -9.82
N MET A 145 -5.98 4.54 -9.06
CA MET A 145 -4.78 3.92 -9.62
C MET A 145 -5.11 2.76 -10.57
N LEU A 146 -6.07 1.90 -10.18
CA LEU A 146 -6.55 0.79 -11.01
C LEU A 146 -7.18 1.28 -12.33
N VAL A 147 -8.05 2.29 -12.26
CA VAL A 147 -8.73 2.85 -13.45
C VAL A 147 -7.73 3.45 -14.44
N VAL A 148 -6.74 4.20 -13.93
CA VAL A 148 -5.67 4.77 -14.76
C VAL A 148 -4.82 3.67 -15.39
N ALA A 149 -4.44 2.64 -14.63
CA ALA A 149 -3.67 1.51 -15.16
C ALA A 149 -4.45 0.74 -16.24
N LEU A 150 -5.76 0.52 -16.05
CA LEU A 150 -6.63 -0.11 -17.03
C LEU A 150 -6.73 0.68 -18.34
N GLN A 151 -6.81 2.00 -18.24
CA GLN A 151 -6.84 2.88 -19.42
C GLN A 151 -5.50 2.94 -20.13
N LEU A 152 -4.39 2.95 -19.38
CA LEU A 152 -3.05 2.86 -19.93
C LEU A 152 -2.83 1.53 -20.69
N HIS A 153 -3.38 0.43 -20.16
CA HIS A 153 -3.34 -0.87 -20.83
C HIS A 153 -4.18 -0.88 -22.12
N LYS A 154 -5.37 -0.25 -22.10
CA LYS A 154 -6.27 -0.17 -23.27
C LYS A 154 -5.80 0.79 -24.36
N SER A 155 -5.10 1.89 -24.03
CA SER A 155 -4.67 2.92 -25.00
C SER A 155 -3.52 2.48 -25.93
N LYS A 156 -3.24 1.18 -26.01
CA LYS A 156 -2.19 0.54 -26.82
C LYS A 156 -0.75 1.03 -26.55
N PHE A 157 -0.46 1.83 -25.52
CA PHE A 157 0.86 2.48 -25.40
C PHE A 157 1.26 3.22 -26.69
N ILE A 158 0.29 3.73 -27.46
CA ILE A 158 0.59 4.63 -28.57
C ILE A 158 0.86 5.99 -27.92
N PHE A 159 2.07 6.14 -27.40
CA PHE A 159 2.67 7.45 -27.26
C PHE A 159 2.87 7.96 -28.67
N THR A 160 1.86 8.63 -29.22
CA THR A 160 2.15 9.60 -30.26
C THR A 160 3.13 10.59 -29.63
N THR A 161 4.38 10.49 -30.05
CA THR A 161 5.28 11.64 -30.10
C THR A 161 4.41 12.81 -30.54
N ARG A 162 4.26 13.81 -29.65
CA ARG A 162 3.78 15.12 -30.04
C ARG A 162 4.62 15.51 -31.27
N GLN A 163 4.05 15.40 -32.46
CA GLN A 163 4.52 16.18 -33.59
C GLN A 163 4.30 17.62 -33.18
N GLN A 164 5.36 18.23 -32.66
CA GLN A 164 5.45 19.68 -32.54
C GLN A 164 5.64 20.18 -33.98
N GLY A 165 4.58 20.75 -34.52
CA GLY A 165 4.70 21.83 -35.50
C GLY A 165 5.07 23.13 -34.80
#